data_AF-A0A2C5YCT5-F1
#
_entry.id   AF-A0A2C5YCT5-F1
#
_cell.length_a   1.000
_cell.length_b   1.000
_cell.length_c   1.000
_cell.angle_alpha   90.00
_cell.angle_beta   90.00
_cell.angle_gamma   90.00
#
_symmetry.space_group_name_H-M   'P 1'
#
loop_
_entity.id
_entity.type
_entity.pdbx_description
1 polymer ?
#
loop_
_entity_poly.entity_id
_entity_poly.type
_entity_poly.pdbx_seq_one_letter_code
_entity_poly.pdbx_strand_id
1 'polypeptide(L)'
;MSAEAPANGAADASSSMKEADKFSWKDPHPIFVIVLVGPEESPFGIQKDFLCDRSAFYRKHFTDNMADETIEHIVRLPETSKEVFGLAQNFMYTGNLAVKANLPSYESLVGLWNLGHKLGIDGLCDKTLESMVECRRLTERIPATPLLIQVWRDTPEGSSIRLLLLSWAAEYMRSSDARAEFAKSLPQEVLSELVVTMSSMDKSPALVQALNDSPMAEAGSKPPRKNVHYLDDASDQDSLSTMRKNRRTSGGLSSSGAVGPPSEHPSGRKASRTPLPKPQKRRSSAAYLEGKVFTTSQKLEFCGDLLNRMLSGPGFWTRLVGPFKDPVEPVEDGVPDYFDKVKRPMDLSTVKAKMDRREYNDEEEFVRDVRQIFDNCFTYWSKGDPMWAAGEKLQRTFEEKYSHMNRWIAKMGGEEGE
;
A
#
# COMPACT_ATOMS: atom_id res chain seq x y z
N MET A 1 31.78 -73.54 2.83
CA MET A 1 33.24 -73.37 2.91
C MET A 1 33.76 -73.38 1.47
N SER A 2 33.36 -72.40 0.67
CA SER A 2 33.89 -71.02 0.55
C SER A 2 35.13 -71.00 -0.32
N ALA A 3 34.90 -70.63 -1.58
CA ALA A 3 35.87 -70.45 -2.64
C ALA A 3 36.49 -69.04 -2.59
N GLU A 4 37.75 -68.96 -2.99
CA GLU A 4 38.52 -67.74 -3.26
C GLU A 4 37.88 -66.86 -4.35
N ALA A 5 37.97 -65.54 -4.15
CA ALA A 5 37.77 -64.52 -5.18
C ALA A 5 39.04 -63.65 -5.27
N PRO A 6 39.53 -63.30 -6.47
CA PRO A 6 40.69 -62.45 -6.64
C PRO A 6 40.35 -60.96 -6.72
N ALA A 7 41.40 -60.16 -6.56
CA ALA A 7 41.45 -58.70 -6.46
C ALA A 7 40.71 -57.94 -7.56
N ASN A 8 40.06 -56.83 -7.16
CA ASN A 8 39.57 -55.81 -8.06
C ASN A 8 40.19 -54.46 -7.66
N GLY A 9 41.04 -53.92 -8.54
CA GLY A 9 41.63 -52.59 -8.38
C GLY A 9 40.57 -51.52 -8.59
N ALA A 10 40.32 -50.71 -7.57
CA ALA A 10 39.60 -49.47 -7.70
C ALA A 10 40.64 -48.34 -7.86
N ALA A 11 40.75 -47.84 -9.08
CA ALA A 11 41.43 -46.59 -9.36
C ALA A 11 40.69 -45.46 -8.61
N ASP A 12 41.42 -44.79 -7.75
CA ASP A 12 40.97 -43.64 -6.99
C ASP A 12 40.76 -42.47 -7.95
N ALA A 13 39.52 -42.30 -8.41
CA ALA A 13 39.11 -41.14 -9.19
C ALA A 13 38.87 -39.98 -8.22
N SER A 14 39.95 -39.41 -7.67
CA SER A 14 39.89 -38.11 -7.01
C SER A 14 39.65 -37.06 -8.11
N SER A 15 38.38 -36.79 -8.42
CA SER A 15 38.01 -35.64 -9.23
C SER A 15 38.37 -34.39 -8.44
N SER A 16 39.52 -33.82 -8.73
CA SER A 16 39.89 -32.48 -8.30
C SER A 16 38.88 -31.51 -8.92
N MET A 17 37.80 -31.21 -8.19
CA MET A 17 36.98 -30.05 -8.46
C MET A 17 37.92 -28.84 -8.35
N LYS A 18 38.35 -28.31 -9.50
CA LYS A 18 39.09 -27.05 -9.55
C LYS A 18 38.27 -26.02 -8.80
N GLU A 19 38.84 -25.50 -7.71
CA GLU A 19 38.34 -24.34 -7.01
C GLU A 19 38.15 -23.24 -8.06
N ALA A 20 36.90 -22.80 -8.27
CA ALA A 20 36.61 -21.80 -9.30
C ALA A 20 37.39 -20.52 -8.95
N ASP A 21 38.22 -20.04 -9.87
CA ASP A 21 39.00 -18.82 -9.67
C ASP A 21 38.08 -17.68 -9.23
N LYS A 22 38.47 -17.01 -8.13
CA LYS A 22 37.73 -15.88 -7.57
C LYS A 22 37.75 -14.71 -8.57
N PHE A 23 36.61 -14.06 -8.78
CA PHE A 23 36.52 -12.95 -9.71
C PHE A 23 37.51 -11.82 -9.38
N SER A 24 38.13 -11.25 -10.43
CA SER A 24 39.13 -10.20 -10.31
C SER A 24 39.02 -9.21 -11.47
N TRP A 25 38.87 -7.91 -11.15
CA TRP A 25 38.83 -6.84 -12.15
C TRP A 25 40.13 -6.66 -12.96
N LYS A 26 41.21 -7.37 -12.61
CA LYS A 26 42.47 -7.33 -13.37
C LYS A 26 42.45 -8.23 -14.61
N ASP A 27 41.51 -9.16 -14.65
CA ASP A 27 41.36 -10.12 -15.73
C ASP A 27 40.33 -9.61 -16.76
N PRO A 28 40.46 -9.97 -18.05
CA PRO A 28 39.52 -9.56 -19.08
C PRO A 28 38.20 -10.34 -18.95
N HIS A 29 37.08 -9.60 -18.90
CA HIS A 29 35.72 -10.15 -18.79
C HIS A 29 34.86 -9.73 -20.01
N PRO A 30 35.08 -10.33 -21.20
CA PRO A 30 34.44 -9.88 -22.44
C PRO A 30 32.99 -10.37 -22.61
N ILE A 31 32.54 -11.31 -21.78
CA ILE A 31 31.23 -11.95 -21.92
C ILE A 31 30.20 -11.22 -21.06
N PHE A 32 29.16 -10.71 -21.70
CA PHE A 32 28.05 -10.03 -21.03
C PHE A 32 26.79 -10.89 -21.02
N VAL A 33 26.04 -10.74 -19.94
CA VAL A 33 24.67 -11.23 -19.77
C VAL A 33 23.73 -10.04 -19.91
N ILE A 34 22.70 -10.17 -20.74
CA ILE A 34 21.61 -9.20 -20.85
C ILE A 34 20.46 -9.70 -19.99
N VAL A 35 20.22 -9.02 -18.87
CA VAL A 35 19.08 -9.30 -18.00
C VAL A 35 17.92 -8.40 -18.41
N LEU A 36 16.86 -8.98 -18.97
CA LEU A 36 15.63 -8.28 -19.34
C LEU A 36 14.70 -8.23 -18.13
N VAL A 37 14.43 -7.02 -17.64
CA VAL A 37 13.75 -6.78 -16.36
C VAL A 37 12.39 -6.10 -16.57
N GLY A 38 11.39 -6.62 -15.88
CA GLY A 38 10.03 -6.09 -15.90
C GLY A 38 9.24 -6.46 -17.16
N PRO A 39 7.96 -6.03 -17.24
CA PRO A 39 7.07 -6.36 -18.36
C PRO A 39 7.50 -5.71 -19.68
N GLU A 40 8.23 -4.59 -19.61
CA GLU A 40 8.80 -3.89 -20.76
C GLU A 40 10.16 -4.44 -21.19
N GLU A 41 10.63 -5.54 -20.58
CA GLU A 41 11.89 -6.20 -20.92
C GLU A 41 13.09 -5.25 -20.97
N SER A 42 13.20 -4.36 -19.99
CA SER A 42 14.28 -3.38 -19.99
C SER A 42 15.64 -4.03 -19.78
N PRO A 43 16.61 -3.80 -20.66
CA PRO A 43 17.87 -4.54 -20.66
C PRO A 43 18.87 -3.98 -19.65
N PHE A 44 19.50 -4.87 -18.89
CA PHE A 44 20.63 -4.60 -18.02
C PHE A 44 21.81 -5.47 -18.43
N GLY A 45 22.94 -4.85 -18.79
CA GLY A 45 24.17 -5.56 -19.13
C GLY A 45 25.07 -5.76 -17.91
N ILE A 46 25.48 -7.00 -17.63
CA ILE A 46 26.41 -7.35 -16.53
C ILE A 46 27.42 -8.38 -17.05
N GLN A 47 28.69 -8.30 -16.63
CA GLN A 47 29.69 -9.32 -16.98
C GLN A 47 29.31 -10.68 -16.38
N LYS A 48 29.41 -11.75 -17.17
CA LYS A 48 28.92 -13.09 -16.80
C LYS A 48 29.65 -13.67 -15.59
N ASP A 49 30.97 -13.64 -15.64
CA ASP A 49 31.88 -14.04 -14.56
C ASP A 49 31.58 -13.28 -13.26
N PHE A 50 31.44 -11.96 -13.34
CA PHE A 50 31.05 -11.13 -12.20
C PHE A 50 29.69 -11.52 -11.64
N LEU A 51 28.68 -11.70 -12.50
CA LEU A 51 27.34 -12.08 -12.10
C LEU A 51 27.33 -13.46 -11.41
N CYS A 52 28.09 -14.43 -11.94
CA CYS A 52 28.27 -15.75 -11.33
C CYS A 52 29.03 -15.71 -10.00
N ASP A 53 30.03 -14.82 -9.87
CA ASP A 53 30.75 -14.62 -8.62
C ASP A 53 29.83 -14.08 -7.52
N ARG A 54 28.95 -13.12 -7.86
CA ARG A 54 28.05 -12.46 -6.92
C ARG A 54 26.76 -13.22 -6.63
N SER A 55 26.38 -14.19 -7.46
CA SER A 55 25.08 -14.87 -7.36
C SER A 55 25.20 -16.39 -7.53
N ALA A 56 24.75 -17.12 -6.50
CA ALA A 56 24.65 -18.58 -6.55
C ALA A 56 23.67 -19.07 -7.64
N PHE A 57 22.58 -18.33 -7.86
CA PHE A 57 21.61 -18.64 -8.91
C PHE A 57 22.26 -18.60 -10.30
N TYR A 58 22.93 -17.49 -10.66
CA TYR A 58 23.52 -17.34 -11.98
C TYR A 58 24.69 -18.30 -12.19
N ARG A 59 25.47 -18.55 -11.15
CA ARG A 59 26.53 -19.58 -11.18
C ARG A 59 25.97 -20.94 -11.57
N LYS A 60 24.89 -21.36 -10.92
CA LYS A 60 24.21 -22.62 -11.24
C LYS A 60 23.58 -22.58 -12.64
N HIS A 61 22.83 -21.53 -12.95
CA HIS A 61 22.14 -21.35 -14.23
C HIS A 61 23.09 -21.49 -15.43
N PHE A 62 24.24 -20.82 -15.39
CA PHE A 62 25.22 -20.88 -16.47
C PHE A 62 26.10 -22.13 -16.44
N THR A 63 26.21 -22.83 -15.31
CA THR A 63 26.88 -24.14 -15.26
C THR A 63 26.00 -25.23 -15.89
N ASP A 64 24.72 -25.25 -15.53
CA ASP A 64 23.75 -26.24 -16.03
C ASP A 64 23.44 -26.04 -17.53
N ASN A 65 23.54 -24.80 -18.02
CA ASN A 65 23.27 -24.44 -19.42
C ASN A 65 24.54 -24.24 -20.27
N MET A 66 25.71 -24.76 -19.86
CA MET A 66 26.98 -24.59 -20.61
C MET A 66 26.99 -25.19 -22.02
N ALA A 67 26.01 -26.05 -22.36
CA ALA A 67 25.94 -26.72 -23.66
C ALA A 67 25.36 -25.86 -24.79
N ASP A 68 24.77 -24.70 -24.47
CA ASP A 68 24.21 -23.81 -25.48
C ASP A 68 25.30 -22.82 -25.90
N GLU A 69 25.95 -23.06 -27.06
CA GLU A 69 26.87 -22.15 -27.77
C GLU A 69 26.12 -20.90 -28.28
N THR A 70 25.30 -20.31 -27.43
CA THR A 70 24.52 -19.12 -27.73
C THR A 70 25.43 -17.90 -27.61
N ILE A 71 25.46 -17.12 -28.70
CA ILE A 71 26.21 -15.87 -28.78
C ILE A 71 25.67 -14.85 -27.77
N GLU A 72 24.40 -14.97 -27.38
CA GLU A 72 23.69 -14.03 -26.50
C GLU A 72 23.23 -14.72 -25.21
N HIS A 73 23.82 -14.33 -24.07
CA HIS A 73 23.36 -14.78 -22.76
C HIS A 73 22.23 -13.88 -22.25
N ILE A 74 20.98 -14.24 -22.55
CA ILE A 74 19.80 -13.48 -22.14
C ILE A 74 19.11 -14.16 -20.96
N VAL A 75 18.82 -13.40 -19.90
CA VAL A 75 18.02 -13.88 -18.75
C VAL A 75 16.82 -12.94 -18.55
N ARG A 76 15.65 -13.49 -18.26
CA ARG A 76 14.41 -12.72 -18.10
C ARG A 76 13.94 -12.72 -16.65
N LEU A 77 13.61 -11.54 -16.13
CA LEU A 77 13.05 -11.30 -14.79
C LEU A 77 11.76 -10.46 -14.91
N PRO A 78 10.66 -11.01 -15.45
CA PRO A 78 9.44 -10.25 -15.74
C PRO A 78 8.77 -9.67 -14.48
N GLU A 79 8.88 -10.37 -13.35
CA GLU A 79 8.28 -9.98 -12.07
C GLU A 79 9.13 -8.98 -11.25
N THR A 80 10.30 -8.58 -11.76
CA THR A 80 11.21 -7.67 -11.06
C THR A 80 11.07 -6.27 -11.65
N SER A 81 10.92 -5.25 -10.82
CA SER A 81 10.90 -3.87 -11.30
C SER A 81 12.32 -3.41 -11.67
N LYS A 82 12.40 -2.48 -12.63
CA LYS A 82 13.68 -1.90 -13.08
C LYS A 82 14.42 -1.21 -11.94
N GLU A 83 13.68 -0.56 -11.05
CA GLU A 83 14.23 0.09 -9.86
C GLU A 83 14.89 -0.92 -8.92
N VAL A 84 14.19 -2.01 -8.59
CA VAL A 84 14.71 -3.06 -7.71
C VAL A 84 15.96 -3.71 -8.30
N PHE A 85 15.93 -4.05 -9.59
CA PHE A 85 17.10 -4.63 -10.23
C PHE A 85 18.26 -3.63 -10.36
N GLY A 86 17.97 -2.35 -10.62
CA GLY A 86 18.97 -1.28 -10.64
C GLY A 86 19.67 -1.11 -9.29
N LEU A 87 18.92 -1.18 -8.18
CA LEU A 87 19.49 -1.18 -6.83
C LEU A 87 20.36 -2.42 -6.58
N ALA A 88 19.90 -3.61 -6.99
CA ALA A 88 20.68 -4.84 -6.87
C ALA A 88 21.97 -4.79 -7.69
N GLN A 89 21.90 -4.29 -8.92
CA GLN A 89 23.07 -4.08 -9.78
C GLN A 89 24.04 -3.11 -9.13
N ASN A 90 23.57 -1.94 -8.69
CA ASN A 90 24.41 -0.95 -8.01
C ASN A 90 25.09 -1.56 -6.77
N PHE A 91 24.37 -2.34 -5.96
CA PHE A 91 24.96 -3.05 -4.83
C PHE A 91 26.01 -4.07 -5.26
N MET A 92 25.78 -4.86 -6.30
CA MET A 92 26.76 -5.84 -6.77
C MET A 92 28.09 -5.15 -7.09
N TYR A 93 28.06 -4.02 -7.80
CA TYR A 93 29.28 -3.28 -8.17
C TYR A 93 29.92 -2.49 -7.02
N THR A 94 29.13 -1.93 -6.11
CA THR A 94 29.63 -0.95 -5.12
C THR A 94 29.63 -1.43 -3.68
N GLY A 95 28.95 -2.54 -3.38
CA GLY A 95 28.65 -3.00 -2.03
C GLY A 95 27.67 -2.12 -1.24
N ASN A 96 27.09 -1.09 -1.87
CA ASN A 96 26.26 -0.10 -1.21
C ASN A 96 24.91 0.07 -1.93
N LEU A 97 23.86 0.34 -1.15
CA LEU A 97 22.50 0.56 -1.67
C LEU A 97 22.09 2.02 -1.71
N ALA A 98 22.75 2.89 -0.95
CA ALA A 98 22.35 4.27 -0.76
C ALA A 98 23.41 5.26 -1.20
N VAL A 99 22.97 6.28 -1.93
CA VAL A 99 23.58 7.60 -1.95
C VAL A 99 22.70 8.45 -1.03
N LYS A 100 23.26 9.09 -0.01
CA LYS A 100 22.54 9.79 1.09
C LYS A 100 21.42 10.78 0.67
N ALA A 101 21.30 11.10 -0.62
CA ALA A 101 20.31 12.02 -1.18
C ALA A 101 18.94 11.36 -1.51
N ASN A 102 18.89 10.07 -1.84
CA ASN A 102 17.64 9.39 -2.26
C ASN A 102 17.48 8.07 -1.49
N LEU A 103 16.69 8.09 -0.42
CA LEU A 103 16.41 6.91 0.39
C LEU A 103 15.41 6.00 -0.35
N PRO A 104 15.71 4.71 -0.56
CA PRO A 104 14.78 3.79 -1.22
C PRO A 104 13.49 3.59 -0.40
N SER A 105 12.36 3.41 -1.10
CA SER A 105 11.09 3.09 -0.46
C SER A 105 11.11 1.71 0.21
N TYR A 106 10.22 1.47 1.18
CA TYR A 106 10.07 0.13 1.75
C TYR A 106 9.63 -0.91 0.71
N GLU A 107 8.84 -0.52 -0.30
CA GLU A 107 8.44 -1.42 -1.39
C GLU A 107 9.67 -1.86 -2.19
N SER A 108 10.53 -0.91 -2.56
CA SER A 108 11.79 -1.17 -3.26
C SER A 108 12.73 -2.05 -2.42
N LEU A 109 12.83 -1.81 -1.10
CA LEU A 109 13.65 -2.61 -0.19
C LEU A 109 13.10 -4.03 0.01
N VAL A 110 11.78 -4.21 0.15
CA VAL A 110 11.18 -5.55 0.22
C VAL A 110 11.40 -6.31 -1.09
N GLY A 111 11.19 -5.66 -2.23
CA GLY A 111 11.47 -6.23 -3.55
C GLY A 111 12.95 -6.62 -3.70
N LEU A 112 13.86 -5.80 -3.19
CA LEU A 112 15.29 -6.04 -3.21
C LEU A 112 15.71 -7.23 -2.34
N TRP A 113 15.14 -7.36 -1.14
CA TRP A 113 15.37 -8.51 -0.28
C TRP A 113 14.88 -9.80 -0.95
N ASN A 114 13.67 -9.77 -1.52
CA ASN A 114 13.10 -10.90 -2.27
C ASN A 114 13.99 -11.29 -3.45
N LEU A 115 14.50 -10.31 -4.20
CA LEU A 115 15.40 -10.55 -5.32
C LEU A 115 16.73 -11.15 -4.86
N GLY A 116 17.33 -10.60 -3.80
CA GLY A 116 18.57 -11.10 -3.22
C GLY A 116 18.44 -12.53 -2.72
N HIS A 117 17.32 -12.86 -2.08
CA HIS A 117 17.02 -14.23 -1.65
C HIS A 117 16.81 -15.17 -2.85
N LYS A 118 16.00 -14.77 -3.82
CA LYS A 118 15.67 -15.58 -5.01
C LYS A 118 16.89 -15.86 -5.89
N LEU A 119 17.74 -14.84 -6.10
CA LEU A 119 18.95 -14.96 -6.92
C LEU A 119 20.18 -15.38 -6.10
N GLY A 120 20.06 -15.52 -4.79
CA GLY A 120 21.19 -15.84 -3.92
C GLY A 120 22.36 -14.87 -4.13
N ILE A 121 22.10 -13.56 -4.07
CA ILE A 121 23.12 -12.52 -4.24
C ILE A 121 23.82 -12.28 -2.90
N ASP A 122 25.14 -12.48 -2.87
CA ASP A 122 25.93 -12.47 -1.63
C ASP A 122 25.88 -11.11 -0.93
N GLY A 123 25.38 -11.12 0.32
CA GLY A 123 25.29 -9.95 1.20
C GLY A 123 24.15 -8.97 0.87
N LEU A 124 23.37 -9.19 -0.19
CA LEU A 124 22.32 -8.25 -0.59
C LEU A 124 21.18 -8.20 0.42
N CYS A 125 20.73 -9.35 0.93
CA CYS A 125 19.67 -9.41 1.94
C CYS A 125 20.06 -8.64 3.21
N ASP A 126 21.27 -8.86 3.73
CA ASP A 126 21.75 -8.19 4.94
C ASP A 126 21.87 -6.68 4.74
N LYS A 127 22.46 -6.25 3.62
CA LYS A 127 22.56 -4.82 3.27
C LYS A 127 21.19 -4.16 3.11
N THR A 128 20.23 -4.92 2.59
CA THR A 128 18.84 -4.44 2.47
C THR A 128 18.22 -4.22 3.84
N LEU A 129 18.41 -5.15 4.79
CA LEU A 129 17.92 -4.99 6.17
C LEU A 129 18.59 -3.81 6.88
N GLU A 130 19.91 -3.62 6.72
CA GLU A 130 20.60 -2.43 7.23
C GLU A 130 19.98 -1.14 6.67
N SER A 131 19.66 -1.13 5.38
CA SER A 131 19.03 0.01 4.71
C SER A 131 17.59 0.24 5.19
N MET A 132 16.85 -0.83 5.50
CA MET A 132 15.51 -0.74 6.11
C MET A 132 15.59 -0.15 7.52
N VAL A 133 16.57 -0.56 8.33
CA VAL A 133 16.81 0.00 9.68
C VAL A 133 17.15 1.48 9.60
N GLU A 134 18.04 1.86 8.69
CA GLU A 134 18.39 3.27 8.48
C GLU A 134 17.18 4.07 7.97
N CYS A 135 16.36 3.50 7.09
CA CYS A 135 15.11 4.11 6.63
C CYS A 135 14.15 4.34 7.81
N ARG A 136 14.00 3.36 8.71
CA ARG A 136 13.20 3.51 9.93
C ARG A 136 13.77 4.58 10.85
N ARG A 137 15.09 4.65 10.99
CA ARG A 137 15.79 5.64 11.83
C ARG A 137 15.57 7.06 11.32
N LEU A 138 15.59 7.26 10.00
CA LEU A 138 15.43 8.57 9.37
C LEU A 138 13.96 9.02 9.28
N THR A 139 13.05 8.09 9.01
CA THR A 139 11.63 8.42 8.80
C THR A 139 10.77 8.26 10.05
N GLU A 140 11.29 7.61 11.08
CA GLU A 140 10.56 7.16 12.29
C GLU A 140 9.32 6.31 11.99
N ARG A 141 9.26 5.70 10.80
CA ARG A 141 8.10 4.93 10.32
C ARG A 141 8.46 3.46 10.13
N ILE A 142 7.44 2.62 10.22
CA ILE A 142 7.50 1.21 9.82
C ILE A 142 6.73 1.04 8.50
N PRO A 143 6.94 -0.06 7.76
CA PRO A 143 6.19 -0.29 6.52
C PRO A 143 4.69 -0.39 6.78
N ALA A 144 3.88 -0.04 5.78
CA ALA A 144 2.42 -0.08 5.89
C ALA A 144 1.91 -1.53 6.02
N THR A 145 0.76 -1.73 6.66
CA THR A 145 0.15 -3.06 6.84
C THR A 145 0.07 -3.88 5.54
N PRO A 146 -0.36 -3.34 4.38
CA PRO A 146 -0.40 -4.12 3.14
C PRO A 146 0.96 -4.69 2.75
N LEU A 147 2.03 -3.92 2.96
CA LEU A 147 3.39 -4.36 2.67
C LEU A 147 3.89 -5.39 3.68
N LEU A 148 3.52 -5.28 4.98
CA LEU A 148 3.77 -6.36 5.95
C LEU A 148 3.07 -7.66 5.49
N ILE A 149 1.81 -7.58 5.09
CA ILE A 149 1.05 -8.74 4.60
C ILE A 149 1.75 -9.36 3.38
N GLN A 150 2.25 -8.53 2.47
CA GLN A 150 3.00 -8.99 1.30
C GLN A 150 4.28 -9.74 1.72
N VAL A 151 5.06 -9.22 2.67
CA VAL A 151 6.26 -9.94 3.16
C VAL A 151 5.87 -11.31 3.72
N TRP A 152 4.79 -11.42 4.49
CA TRP A 152 4.31 -12.70 5.02
C TRP A 152 3.74 -13.66 3.98
N ARG A 153 3.42 -13.18 2.79
CA ARG A 153 3.00 -14.03 1.67
C ARG A 153 4.20 -14.51 0.86
N ASP A 154 5.15 -13.62 0.61
CA ASP A 154 6.14 -13.78 -0.45
C ASP A 154 7.50 -14.30 0.07
N THR A 155 7.70 -14.30 1.38
CA THR A 155 8.98 -14.72 2.01
C THR A 155 8.83 -16.01 2.79
N PRO A 156 9.90 -16.81 2.99
CA PRO A 156 9.84 -17.98 3.86
C PRO A 156 9.59 -17.63 5.33
N GLU A 157 8.93 -18.53 6.06
CA GLU A 157 8.82 -18.47 7.53
C GLU A 157 10.22 -18.44 8.17
N GLY A 158 10.39 -17.63 9.21
CA GLY A 158 11.68 -17.45 9.89
C GLY A 158 12.74 -16.67 9.09
N SER A 159 12.40 -16.11 7.92
CA SER A 159 13.31 -15.25 7.18
C SER A 159 13.71 -13.99 7.97
N SER A 160 14.92 -13.50 7.72
CA SER A 160 15.49 -12.36 8.44
C SER A 160 14.65 -11.08 8.30
N ILE A 161 13.99 -10.87 7.15
CA ILE A 161 13.07 -9.75 6.96
C ILE A 161 11.80 -9.88 7.81
N ARG A 162 11.21 -11.08 7.94
CA ARG A 162 10.06 -11.30 8.82
C ARG A 162 10.41 -11.04 10.28
N LEU A 163 11.56 -11.55 10.73
CA LEU A 163 12.04 -11.34 12.10
C LEU A 163 12.24 -9.85 12.41
N LEU A 164 12.82 -9.09 11.46
CA LEU A 164 12.97 -7.64 11.60
C LEU A 164 11.60 -6.96 11.73
N LEU A 165 10.68 -7.23 10.81
CA LEU A 165 9.36 -6.60 10.81
C LEU A 165 8.50 -7.02 12.02
N LEU A 166 8.63 -8.26 12.51
CA LEU A 166 8.02 -8.72 13.75
C LEU A 166 8.50 -7.90 14.94
N SER A 167 9.80 -7.66 15.04
CA SER A 167 10.37 -6.87 16.14
C SER A 167 9.80 -5.45 16.15
N TRP A 168 9.66 -4.83 14.97
CA TRP A 168 9.10 -3.50 14.81
C TRP A 168 7.59 -3.46 15.09
N ALA A 169 6.85 -4.46 14.63
CA ALA A 169 5.43 -4.59 14.92
C ALA A 169 5.17 -4.81 16.42
N ALA A 170 6.00 -5.60 17.10
CA ALA A 170 5.91 -5.84 18.55
C ALA A 170 6.21 -4.58 19.36
N GLU A 171 7.17 -3.77 18.92
CA GLU A 171 7.47 -2.46 19.49
C GLU A 171 6.31 -1.48 19.28
N TYR A 172 5.75 -1.43 18.07
CA TYR A 172 4.60 -0.59 17.74
C TYR A 172 3.36 -0.97 18.57
N MET A 173 3.09 -2.27 18.75
CA MET A 173 2.00 -2.77 19.59
C MET A 173 2.10 -2.36 21.06
N ARG A 174 3.32 -2.18 21.57
CA ARG A 174 3.58 -1.78 22.97
C ARG A 174 3.53 -0.27 23.18
N SER A 175 3.97 0.51 22.19
CA SER A 175 4.15 1.96 22.32
C SER A 175 3.01 2.79 21.72
N SER A 176 2.25 2.25 20.77
CA SER A 176 1.24 3.02 20.03
C SER A 176 -0.18 2.92 20.63
N ASP A 177 -0.85 4.06 20.75
CA ASP A 177 -2.27 4.15 21.09
C ASP A 177 -3.17 3.52 20.00
N ALA A 178 -2.67 3.43 18.76
CA ALA A 178 -3.39 2.84 17.63
C ALA A 178 -3.22 1.31 17.51
N ARG A 179 -2.65 0.63 18.53
CA ARG A 179 -2.39 -0.82 18.52
C ARG A 179 -3.63 -1.68 18.18
N ALA A 180 -4.83 -1.25 18.59
CA ALA A 180 -6.06 -2.00 18.35
C ALA A 180 -6.47 -1.97 16.87
N GLU A 181 -6.27 -0.85 16.17
CA GLU A 181 -6.54 -0.73 14.73
C GLU A 181 -5.48 -1.48 13.93
N PHE A 182 -4.22 -1.36 14.33
CA PHE A 182 -3.11 -2.09 13.72
C PHE A 182 -3.31 -3.61 13.82
N ALA A 183 -3.63 -4.14 15.00
CA ALA A 183 -3.91 -5.57 15.19
C ALA A 183 -5.09 -6.05 14.33
N LYS A 184 -6.16 -5.26 14.19
CA LYS A 184 -7.32 -5.60 13.33
C LYS A 184 -6.95 -5.63 11.85
N SER A 185 -5.90 -4.92 11.44
CA SER A 185 -5.45 -4.87 10.05
C SER A 185 -4.56 -6.05 9.66
N LEU A 186 -4.02 -6.79 10.62
CA LEU A 186 -3.08 -7.89 10.39
C LEU A 186 -3.80 -9.24 10.23
N PRO A 187 -3.33 -10.12 9.33
CA PRO A 187 -3.79 -11.50 9.21
C PRO A 187 -3.49 -12.34 10.45
N GLN A 188 -4.22 -13.45 10.63
CA GLN A 188 -4.10 -14.33 11.78
C GLN A 188 -2.70 -14.95 11.91
N GLU A 189 -2.06 -15.24 10.78
CA GLU A 189 -0.73 -15.83 10.70
C GLU A 189 0.30 -14.85 11.32
N VAL A 190 0.24 -13.59 10.91
CA VAL A 190 1.11 -12.51 11.44
C VAL A 190 0.86 -12.30 12.93
N LEU A 191 -0.41 -12.28 13.35
CA LEU A 191 -0.78 -12.12 14.75
C LEU A 191 -0.27 -13.27 15.62
N SER A 192 -0.28 -14.50 15.10
CA SER A 192 0.21 -15.66 15.85
C SER A 192 1.73 -15.56 16.12
N GLU A 193 2.52 -15.23 15.10
CA GLU A 193 3.97 -15.00 15.24
C GLU A 193 4.26 -13.79 16.14
N LEU A 194 3.45 -12.74 16.03
CA LEU A 194 3.57 -11.54 16.86
C LEU A 194 3.33 -11.83 18.33
N VAL A 195 2.31 -12.62 18.67
CA VAL A 195 2.03 -13.04 20.05
C VAL A 195 3.19 -13.87 20.63
N VAL A 196 3.75 -14.78 19.84
CA VAL A 196 4.94 -15.56 20.25
C VAL A 196 6.14 -14.64 20.49
N THR A 197 6.36 -13.68 19.60
CA THR A 197 7.45 -12.69 19.71
C THR A 197 7.27 -11.81 20.95
N MET A 198 6.07 -11.31 21.20
CA MET A 198 5.78 -10.51 22.39
C MET A 198 5.96 -11.32 23.69
N SER A 199 5.52 -12.59 23.73
CA SER A 199 5.68 -13.45 24.91
C SER A 199 7.14 -13.80 25.23
N SER A 200 8.01 -13.85 24.21
CA SER A 200 9.44 -14.10 24.40
C SER A 200 10.21 -12.85 24.82
N MET A 201 9.77 -11.66 24.38
CA MET A 201 10.35 -10.38 24.80
C MET A 201 10.12 -10.08 26.29
N ASP A 202 8.96 -10.47 26.84
CA ASP A 202 8.68 -10.32 28.28
C ASP A 202 9.54 -11.23 29.17
N LYS A 203 10.20 -12.24 28.60
CA LYS A 203 11.04 -13.21 29.32
C LYS A 203 12.53 -12.85 29.32
N SER A 204 12.98 -11.85 28.55
CA SER A 204 14.39 -11.43 28.56
C SER A 204 14.58 -9.98 28.08
N PRO A 205 14.63 -9.01 29.01
CA PRO A 205 14.96 -7.60 28.69
C PRO A 205 16.37 -7.40 28.11
N ALA A 206 17.27 -8.39 28.26
CA ALA A 206 18.70 -8.23 28.03
C ALA A 206 19.14 -8.30 26.56
N LEU A 207 18.35 -8.92 25.66
CA LEU A 207 18.77 -9.10 24.26
C LEU A 207 18.54 -7.84 23.39
N VAL A 208 17.63 -6.97 23.81
CA VAL A 208 17.25 -5.75 23.07
C VAL A 208 18.28 -4.63 23.27
N GLN A 209 19.01 -4.66 24.38
CA GLN A 209 20.00 -3.63 24.71
C GLN A 209 21.29 -3.76 23.86
N ALA A 210 21.67 -4.99 23.48
CA ALA A 210 22.91 -5.24 22.73
C ALA A 210 22.86 -4.80 21.25
N LEU A 211 21.67 -4.58 20.69
CA LEU A 211 21.49 -4.08 19.32
C LEU A 211 21.24 -2.56 19.24
N ASN A 212 21.06 -1.90 20.39
CA ASN A 212 20.64 -0.50 20.46
C ASN A 212 21.72 0.48 20.95
N ASP A 213 22.91 0.03 21.38
CA ASP A 213 23.94 0.94 21.92
C ASP A 213 24.87 1.54 20.85
N SER A 214 24.51 2.73 20.38
CA SER A 214 25.45 3.80 19.99
C SER A 214 24.84 5.18 20.24
N PRO A 215 25.65 6.19 20.64
CA PRO A 215 25.27 7.13 21.68
C PRO A 215 24.29 8.21 21.21
N MET A 216 23.20 8.36 21.96
CA MET A 216 22.25 9.47 21.84
C MET A 216 22.84 10.77 22.41
N ALA A 217 22.80 11.84 21.63
CA ALA A 217 22.81 13.21 22.14
C ALA A 217 21.37 13.70 22.28
N GLU A 218 21.02 14.16 23.47
CA GLU A 218 19.70 14.71 23.82
C GLU A 218 19.38 15.98 23.02
N ALA A 219 18.20 16.05 22.41
CA ALA A 219 17.55 17.31 22.08
C ALA A 219 16.01 17.17 22.00
N GLY A 220 15.34 17.82 22.94
CA GLY A 220 14.04 18.52 22.81
C GLY A 220 12.90 17.87 22.02
N SER A 221 11.90 17.39 22.75
CA SER A 221 10.61 16.90 22.25
C SER A 221 9.79 17.96 21.48
N LYS A 222 9.36 17.60 20.27
CA LYS A 222 8.14 18.11 19.60
C LYS A 222 7.31 16.91 19.14
N PRO A 223 5.96 17.00 19.12
CA PRO A 223 5.11 15.85 18.84
C PRO A 223 5.18 15.44 17.35
N PRO A 224 5.15 14.14 17.01
CA PRO A 224 5.25 13.70 15.63
C PRO A 224 3.96 13.99 14.86
N ARG A 225 4.10 14.63 13.69
CA ARG A 225 3.00 14.91 12.75
C ARG A 225 2.59 13.63 12.00
N LYS A 226 1.30 13.53 11.66
CA LYS A 226 0.64 12.32 11.14
C LYS A 226 0.80 12.15 9.63
N ASN A 227 1.62 11.16 9.28
CA ASN A 227 1.89 10.54 7.96
C ASN A 227 0.78 10.63 6.90
N VAL A 228 1.24 10.96 5.69
CA VAL A 228 0.50 10.98 4.42
C VAL A 228 1.08 9.90 3.51
N HIS A 229 0.22 9.07 2.93
CA HIS A 229 0.56 7.94 2.05
C HIS A 229 0.15 8.32 0.62
N TYR A 230 1.11 8.41 -0.30
CA TYR A 230 0.85 8.46 -1.74
C TYR A 230 0.80 7.02 -2.26
N LEU A 231 -0.24 6.67 -3.02
CA LEU A 231 -0.21 5.52 -3.93
C LEU A 231 -0.92 5.94 -5.22
N ASP A 232 -0.17 5.84 -6.30
CA ASP A 232 -0.71 5.60 -7.63
C ASP A 232 -1.52 4.31 -7.61
N ASP A 233 -2.74 4.38 -8.15
CA ASP A 233 -3.24 3.27 -8.96
C ASP A 233 -4.18 3.80 -10.03
N ALA A 234 -3.73 3.63 -11.26
CA ALA A 234 -4.48 3.82 -12.48
C ALA A 234 -5.25 2.52 -12.77
N SER A 235 -6.33 2.25 -12.04
CA SER A 235 -7.37 1.33 -12.50
C SER A 235 -8.63 1.53 -11.66
N ASP A 236 -9.64 2.18 -12.25
CA ASP A 236 -11.06 1.95 -11.96
C ASP A 236 -11.90 2.85 -12.88
N GLN A 237 -12.14 2.37 -14.10
CA GLN A 237 -13.34 2.76 -14.83
C GLN A 237 -14.50 1.85 -14.37
N ASP A 238 -15.40 2.47 -13.63
CA ASP A 238 -16.86 2.34 -13.67
C ASP A 238 -17.48 0.97 -14.00
N SER A 239 -18.21 0.41 -13.03
CA SER A 239 -19.38 -0.44 -13.29
C SER A 239 -20.32 -0.42 -12.08
N LEU A 240 -21.16 0.61 -12.03
CA LEU A 240 -22.38 0.61 -11.22
C LEU A 240 -23.42 -0.35 -11.83
N SER A 241 -23.59 -1.54 -11.26
CA SER A 241 -24.81 -2.32 -11.45
C SER A 241 -25.40 -2.77 -10.12
N THR A 242 -26.50 -2.11 -9.77
CA THR A 242 -27.41 -2.44 -8.67
C THR A 242 -27.99 -3.85 -8.87
N MET A 243 -27.76 -4.79 -7.94
CA MET A 243 -28.69 -5.92 -7.84
C MET A 243 -28.83 -6.48 -6.42
N ARG A 244 -30.11 -6.62 -6.08
CA ARG A 244 -30.67 -6.99 -4.79
C ARG A 244 -30.35 -8.44 -4.43
N LYS A 245 -30.09 -8.63 -3.14
CA LYS A 245 -29.89 -9.89 -2.45
C LYS A 245 -31.23 -10.67 -2.39
N ASN A 246 -31.33 -11.81 -3.04
CA ASN A 246 -32.30 -12.86 -2.67
C ASN A 246 -31.57 -14.18 -2.43
N ARG A 247 -31.85 -14.74 -1.25
CA ARG A 247 -31.20 -15.89 -0.62
C ARG A 247 -31.78 -17.20 -1.21
N ARG A 248 -30.88 -18.17 -1.43
CA ARG A 248 -31.10 -19.60 -1.68
C ARG A 248 -32.15 -20.18 -0.69
N THR A 249 -32.92 -21.23 -0.99
CA THR A 249 -32.45 -22.62 -1.19
C THR A 249 -33.42 -23.56 -1.93
N SER A 250 -32.82 -24.35 -2.81
CA SER A 250 -33.12 -25.69 -3.36
C SER A 250 -34.34 -26.52 -2.89
N GLY A 251 -35.00 -27.15 -3.88
CA GLY A 251 -35.74 -28.41 -3.75
C GLY A 251 -36.07 -28.97 -5.13
N GLY A 252 -35.61 -30.19 -5.44
CA GLY A 252 -35.72 -30.84 -6.76
C GLY A 252 -37.00 -31.66 -6.96
N LEU A 253 -37.46 -31.66 -8.21
CA LEU A 253 -38.06 -32.73 -9.04
C LEU A 253 -38.74 -33.95 -8.37
N SER A 254 -40.07 -34.11 -8.56
CA SER A 254 -40.70 -35.06 -9.53
C SER A 254 -42.08 -35.62 -9.12
N SER A 255 -42.92 -35.80 -10.15
CA SER A 255 -44.06 -36.74 -10.32
C SER A 255 -45.50 -36.37 -9.89
N SER A 256 -46.30 -36.06 -10.92
CA SER A 256 -47.54 -36.73 -11.38
C SER A 256 -48.74 -37.04 -10.45
N GLY A 257 -49.94 -36.61 -10.87
CA GLY A 257 -51.14 -37.48 -10.85
C GLY A 257 -52.45 -37.00 -10.17
N ALA A 258 -53.25 -36.21 -10.88
CA ALA A 258 -54.71 -36.32 -11.14
C ALA A 258 -55.82 -36.50 -10.04
N VAL A 259 -56.97 -35.83 -10.33
CA VAL A 259 -58.41 -36.13 -10.06
C VAL A 259 -59.13 -35.59 -8.80
N GLY A 260 -60.15 -34.74 -9.01
CA GLY A 260 -61.53 -34.92 -8.49
C GLY A 260 -62.04 -34.22 -7.20
N PRO A 261 -63.24 -33.57 -7.18
CA PRO A 261 -63.88 -32.82 -6.06
C PRO A 261 -64.98 -33.68 -5.31
N PRO A 262 -65.95 -33.21 -4.46
CA PRO A 262 -66.44 -31.85 -4.09
C PRO A 262 -66.94 -31.58 -2.61
N SER A 263 -67.45 -30.33 -2.39
CA SER A 263 -68.54 -29.87 -1.46
C SER A 263 -68.35 -29.91 0.09
N GLU A 264 -68.79 -28.97 0.95
CA GLU A 264 -70.04 -28.18 1.10
C GLU A 264 -69.87 -26.81 1.84
N HIS A 265 -70.88 -25.93 1.64
CA HIS A 265 -71.20 -24.60 2.25
C HIS A 265 -71.83 -24.73 3.68
N PRO A 266 -72.21 -23.67 4.49
CA PRO A 266 -72.70 -22.33 4.08
C PRO A 266 -72.38 -21.10 4.99
N SER A 267 -72.21 -19.92 4.37
CA SER A 267 -73.09 -18.72 4.43
C SER A 267 -73.02 -17.79 5.65
N GLY A 268 -72.66 -16.53 5.40
CA GLY A 268 -72.81 -15.42 6.36
C GLY A 268 -72.51 -14.03 5.76
N ARG A 269 -73.52 -13.46 5.09
CA ARG A 269 -73.88 -12.03 4.87
C ARG A 269 -72.85 -10.94 4.45
N LYS A 270 -73.27 -10.16 3.45
CA LYS A 270 -72.61 -9.02 2.78
C LYS A 270 -72.66 -7.71 3.60
N ALA A 271 -71.64 -6.87 3.46
CA ALA A 271 -71.77 -5.41 3.54
C ALA A 271 -70.73 -4.69 2.63
N SER A 272 -71.27 -3.98 1.64
CA SER A 272 -70.86 -2.68 1.06
C SER A 272 -69.38 -2.28 0.95
N ARG A 273 -68.97 -2.05 -0.31
CA ARG A 273 -67.74 -1.40 -0.79
C ARG A 273 -67.78 0.13 -0.59
N THR A 274 -66.72 0.70 -0.04
CA THR A 274 -66.22 2.06 -0.36
C THR A 274 -64.80 1.93 -0.93
N PRO A 275 -64.45 2.60 -2.04
CA PRO A 275 -63.10 2.51 -2.60
C PRO A 275 -62.14 3.45 -1.84
N LEU A 276 -61.07 2.89 -1.27
CA LEU A 276 -59.94 3.66 -0.73
C LEU A 276 -59.24 4.45 -1.87
N PRO A 277 -58.69 5.66 -1.59
CA PRO A 277 -57.99 6.45 -2.60
C PRO A 277 -56.71 5.75 -3.06
N LYS A 278 -56.43 5.80 -4.37
CA LYS A 278 -55.17 5.31 -4.95
C LYS A 278 -53.98 6.06 -4.32
N PRO A 279 -52.85 5.39 -4.04
CA PRO A 279 -51.67 6.06 -3.51
C PRO A 279 -51.14 7.05 -4.55
N GLN A 280 -51.15 8.33 -4.21
CA GLN A 280 -50.49 9.37 -5.01
C GLN A 280 -48.98 9.08 -5.05
N LYS A 281 -48.43 9.00 -6.27
CA LYS A 281 -46.98 9.00 -6.50
C LYS A 281 -46.38 10.22 -5.80
N ARG A 282 -45.64 10.03 -4.70
CA ARG A 282 -44.85 11.10 -4.08
C ARG A 282 -43.84 11.58 -5.12
N ARG A 283 -43.99 12.84 -5.53
CA ARG A 283 -43.10 13.58 -6.42
C ARG A 283 -41.68 13.53 -5.88
N SER A 284 -40.70 13.46 -6.79
CA SER A 284 -39.28 13.47 -6.47
C SER A 284 -38.91 14.65 -5.56
N SER A 285 -38.18 14.36 -4.49
CA SER A 285 -37.73 15.30 -3.45
C SER A 285 -36.81 16.43 -3.96
N ALA A 286 -36.40 16.39 -5.23
CA ALA A 286 -35.55 17.40 -5.85
C ALA A 286 -36.29 18.74 -6.10
N ALA A 287 -37.60 18.70 -6.37
CA ALA A 287 -38.37 19.90 -6.76
C ALA A 287 -38.79 20.79 -5.57
N TYR A 288 -38.52 20.39 -4.32
CA TYR A 288 -38.90 21.15 -3.11
C TYR A 288 -37.74 21.99 -2.54
N LEU A 289 -36.55 21.93 -3.15
CA LEU A 289 -35.34 22.60 -2.66
C LEU A 289 -35.02 23.93 -3.35
N GLU A 290 -35.68 24.25 -4.48
CA GLU A 290 -35.52 25.55 -5.13
C GLU A 290 -36.27 26.62 -4.34
N GLY A 291 -35.54 27.36 -3.49
CA GLY A 291 -36.02 28.57 -2.84
C GLY A 291 -35.78 28.70 -1.34
N LYS A 292 -35.22 27.69 -0.66
CA LYS A 292 -34.78 27.84 0.75
C LYS A 292 -33.41 28.53 0.80
N VAL A 293 -33.39 29.74 1.35
CA VAL A 293 -32.14 30.46 1.69
C VAL A 293 -31.66 29.91 3.03
N PHE A 294 -30.50 29.24 3.03
CA PHE A 294 -29.87 28.75 4.25
C PHE A 294 -28.99 29.83 4.87
N THR A 295 -28.94 29.87 6.20
CA THR A 295 -28.11 30.83 6.91
C THR A 295 -26.64 30.49 6.73
N THR A 296 -25.77 31.50 6.84
CA THR A 296 -24.31 31.32 6.78
C THR A 296 -23.81 30.29 7.79
N SER A 297 -24.38 30.26 9.00
CA SER A 297 -24.05 29.27 10.03
C SER A 297 -24.33 27.84 9.57
N GLN A 298 -25.48 27.59 8.94
CA GLN A 298 -25.85 26.25 8.45
C GLN A 298 -24.92 25.77 7.33
N LYS A 299 -24.49 26.69 6.46
CA LYS A 299 -23.55 26.39 5.39
C LYS A 299 -22.14 26.11 5.93
N LEU A 300 -21.69 26.87 6.93
CA LEU A 300 -20.42 26.63 7.62
C LEU A 300 -20.42 25.32 8.41
N GLU A 301 -21.54 24.95 9.05
CA GLU A 301 -21.71 23.65 9.69
C GLU A 301 -21.57 22.49 8.68
N PHE A 302 -22.18 22.62 7.50
CA PHE A 302 -21.98 21.66 6.41
C PHE A 302 -20.51 21.60 5.97
N CYS A 303 -19.85 22.75 5.81
CA CYS A 303 -18.44 22.82 5.42
C CYS A 303 -17.54 22.14 6.45
N GLY A 304 -17.80 22.36 7.74
CA GLY A 304 -17.13 21.69 8.84
C GLY A 304 -17.34 20.18 8.82
N ASP A 305 -18.57 19.70 8.62
CA ASP A 305 -18.87 18.27 8.47
C ASP A 305 -18.17 17.65 7.25
N LEU A 306 -18.21 18.33 6.10
CA LEU A 306 -17.53 17.89 4.89
C LEU A 306 -16.02 17.78 5.13
N LEU A 307 -15.40 18.79 5.73
CA LEU A 307 -13.99 18.79 6.09
C LEU A 307 -13.65 17.66 7.08
N ASN A 308 -14.49 17.43 8.08
CA ASN A 308 -14.32 16.32 9.02
C ASN A 308 -14.38 14.96 8.32
N ARG A 309 -15.31 14.78 7.38
CA ARG A 309 -15.40 13.55 6.56
C ARG A 309 -14.21 13.39 5.63
N MET A 310 -13.68 14.48 5.07
CA MET A 310 -12.45 14.47 4.28
C MET A 310 -11.24 14.05 5.12
N LEU A 311 -11.13 14.52 6.36
CA LEU A 311 -9.98 14.25 7.24
C LEU A 311 -10.08 12.93 8.03
N SER A 312 -11.30 12.46 8.33
CA SER A 312 -11.56 11.32 9.22
C SER A 312 -12.22 10.14 8.52
N GLY A 313 -12.59 10.27 7.24
CA GLY A 313 -13.30 9.23 6.49
C GLY A 313 -12.40 8.02 6.20
N PRO A 314 -12.84 6.77 6.49
CA PRO A 314 -12.04 5.58 6.25
C PRO A 314 -11.81 5.32 4.75
N GLY A 315 -10.57 4.90 4.41
CA GLY A 315 -10.21 4.30 3.13
C GLY A 315 -10.11 5.28 1.95
N PHE A 316 -11.25 5.74 1.45
CA PHE A 316 -11.31 6.55 0.22
C PHE A 316 -10.78 7.98 0.43
N TRP A 317 -11.24 8.65 1.48
CA TRP A 317 -10.83 10.03 1.77
C TRP A 317 -9.36 10.08 2.21
N THR A 318 -8.94 9.19 3.11
CA THR A 318 -7.56 9.17 3.64
C THR A 318 -6.50 9.12 2.54
N ARG A 319 -6.71 8.32 1.49
CA ARG A 319 -5.79 8.23 0.34
C ARG A 319 -5.87 9.47 -0.55
N LEU A 320 -7.07 10.00 -0.75
CA LEU A 320 -7.30 11.13 -1.65
C LEU A 320 -6.78 12.46 -1.07
N VAL A 321 -6.97 12.68 0.24
CA VAL A 321 -6.60 13.93 0.90
C VAL A 321 -5.17 13.92 1.42
N GLY A 322 -4.53 12.75 1.50
CA GLY A 322 -3.22 12.58 2.12
C GLY A 322 -2.26 13.69 1.70
N PRO A 323 -1.88 13.81 0.41
CA PRO A 323 -0.88 14.78 -0.06
C PRO A 323 -1.21 16.25 0.24
N PHE A 324 -2.47 16.54 0.56
CA PHE A 324 -3.01 17.88 0.76
C PHE A 324 -3.38 18.15 2.21
N LYS A 325 -3.08 17.19 3.10
CA LYS A 325 -3.54 17.19 4.47
C LYS A 325 -2.74 18.16 5.35
N ASP A 326 -1.42 18.07 5.29
CA ASP A 326 -0.50 18.85 6.12
C ASP A 326 0.22 19.91 5.25
N PRO A 327 0.78 20.98 5.84
CA PRO A 327 1.49 22.02 5.08
C PRO A 327 2.70 21.43 4.34
N VAL A 328 2.96 21.91 3.12
CA VAL A 328 4.11 21.48 2.32
C VAL A 328 5.42 21.90 2.99
N GLU A 329 6.32 20.94 3.17
CA GLU A 329 7.67 21.14 3.69
C GLU A 329 8.69 20.92 2.56
N PRO A 330 9.24 21.99 1.93
CA PRO A 330 10.00 21.90 0.67
C PRO A 330 11.14 20.89 0.63
N VAL A 331 11.82 20.70 1.77
CA VAL A 331 12.97 19.80 1.88
C VAL A 331 12.51 18.35 2.08
N GLU A 332 11.50 18.13 2.92
CA GLU A 332 11.00 16.79 3.24
C GLU A 332 10.17 16.20 2.09
N ASP A 333 9.40 17.06 1.41
CA ASP A 333 8.52 16.68 0.31
C ASP A 333 9.23 16.66 -1.05
N GLY A 334 10.53 16.94 -1.11
CA GLY A 334 11.32 16.91 -2.34
C GLY A 334 10.99 18.03 -3.34
N VAL A 335 10.46 19.16 -2.85
CA VAL A 335 10.03 20.32 -3.65
C VAL A 335 10.75 21.61 -3.20
N PRO A 336 12.09 21.69 -3.33
CA PRO A 336 12.90 22.74 -2.70
C PRO A 336 12.57 24.17 -3.19
N ASP A 337 12.02 24.32 -4.39
CA ASP A 337 11.61 25.59 -5.00
C ASP A 337 10.10 25.88 -4.83
N TYR A 338 9.41 25.18 -3.93
CA TYR A 338 7.96 25.30 -3.77
C TYR A 338 7.50 26.72 -3.43
N PHE A 339 8.12 27.37 -2.45
CA PHE A 339 7.75 28.74 -2.06
C PHE A 339 8.20 29.82 -3.05
N ASP A 340 9.07 29.47 -4.00
CA ASP A 340 9.42 30.36 -5.11
C ASP A 340 8.30 30.43 -6.15
N LYS A 341 7.55 29.34 -6.32
CA LYS A 341 6.43 29.23 -7.27
C LYS A 341 5.07 29.50 -6.61
N VAL A 342 4.82 28.92 -5.45
CA VAL A 342 3.56 29.02 -4.71
C VAL A 342 3.62 30.16 -3.69
N LYS A 343 2.78 31.18 -3.90
CA LYS A 343 2.78 32.41 -3.07
C LYS A 343 1.81 32.40 -1.90
N ARG A 344 0.80 31.52 -1.93
CA ARG A 344 -0.20 31.41 -0.86
C ARG A 344 -0.36 29.94 -0.46
N PRO A 345 0.59 29.38 0.32
CA PRO A 345 0.51 28.00 0.78
C PRO A 345 -0.80 27.75 1.54
N MET A 346 -1.41 26.58 1.33
CA MET A 346 -2.63 26.16 2.01
C MET A 346 -2.70 24.63 2.02
N ASP A 347 -3.31 24.09 3.08
CA ASP A 347 -3.49 22.66 3.33
C ASP A 347 -4.74 22.41 4.20
N LEU A 348 -5.24 21.18 4.23
CA LEU A 348 -6.49 20.86 4.92
C LEU A 348 -6.39 20.96 6.45
N SER A 349 -5.21 20.76 7.04
CA SER A 349 -5.01 20.92 8.49
C SER A 349 -5.09 22.40 8.87
N THR A 350 -4.56 23.30 8.03
CA THR A 350 -4.70 24.75 8.18
C THR A 350 -6.16 25.17 8.02
N VAL A 351 -6.85 24.69 6.98
CA VAL A 351 -8.29 24.94 6.79
C VAL A 351 -9.10 24.46 8.00
N LYS A 352 -8.76 23.29 8.55
CA LYS A 352 -9.39 22.75 9.76
C LYS A 352 -9.16 23.63 10.98
N ALA A 353 -7.94 24.08 11.18
CA ALA A 353 -7.60 24.94 12.29
C ALA A 353 -8.32 26.30 12.19
N LYS A 354 -8.47 26.86 10.99
CA LYS A 354 -9.27 28.08 10.74
C LYS A 354 -10.76 27.86 11.02
N MET A 355 -11.32 26.73 10.59
CA MET A 355 -12.70 26.34 10.87
C MET A 355 -12.96 26.21 12.38
N ASP A 356 -12.06 25.54 13.10
CA ASP A 356 -12.19 25.34 14.55
C ASP A 356 -12.11 26.65 15.35
N ARG A 357 -11.27 27.59 14.87
CA ARG A 357 -11.14 28.93 15.45
C ARG A 357 -12.24 29.89 14.99
N ARG A 358 -13.20 29.43 14.19
CA ARG A 358 -14.31 30.23 13.63
C ARG A 358 -13.81 31.46 12.85
N GLU A 359 -12.74 31.28 12.09
CA GLU A 359 -12.11 32.36 11.29
C GLU A 359 -12.75 32.56 9.92
N TYR A 360 -13.74 31.74 9.55
CA TYR A 360 -14.51 31.88 8.32
C TYR A 360 -15.79 32.67 8.59
N ASN A 361 -15.95 33.79 7.89
CA ASN A 361 -17.16 34.62 7.95
C ASN A 361 -18.32 33.99 7.18
N ASP A 362 -18.01 33.29 6.09
CA ASP A 362 -18.96 32.60 5.22
C ASP A 362 -18.36 31.35 4.57
N GLU A 363 -19.20 30.57 3.89
CA GLU A 363 -18.78 29.35 3.19
C GLU A 363 -17.85 29.64 2.00
N GLU A 364 -17.90 30.85 1.45
CA GLU A 364 -17.16 31.25 0.26
C GLU A 364 -15.67 31.42 0.61
N GLU A 365 -15.37 31.96 1.79
CA GLU A 365 -14.02 32.02 2.33
C GLU A 365 -13.44 30.61 2.58
N PHE A 366 -14.24 29.68 3.10
CA PHE A 366 -13.84 28.27 3.27
C PHE A 366 -13.52 27.62 1.92
N VAL A 367 -14.43 27.74 0.94
CA VAL A 367 -14.24 27.17 -0.40
C VAL A 367 -13.02 27.77 -1.08
N ARG A 368 -12.78 29.08 -0.90
CA ARG A 368 -11.61 29.76 -1.46
C ARG A 368 -10.31 29.16 -0.93
N ASP A 369 -10.21 28.90 0.37
CA ASP A 369 -9.01 28.26 0.93
C ASP A 369 -8.86 26.82 0.44
N VAL A 370 -9.94 26.03 0.35
CA VAL A 370 -9.86 24.66 -0.18
C VAL A 370 -9.44 24.67 -1.65
N ARG A 371 -9.98 25.58 -2.47
CA ARG A 371 -9.58 25.72 -3.88
C ARG A 371 -8.14 26.20 -4.03
N GLN A 372 -7.63 27.02 -3.11
CA GLN A 372 -6.22 27.43 -3.09
C GLN A 372 -5.28 26.22 -3.00
N ILE A 373 -5.68 25.15 -2.31
CA ILE A 373 -4.89 23.89 -2.25
C ILE A 373 -4.72 23.31 -3.66
N PHE A 374 -5.80 23.27 -4.46
CA PHE A 374 -5.77 22.76 -5.83
C PHE A 374 -4.99 23.69 -6.75
N ASP A 375 -5.22 25.00 -6.64
CA ASP A 375 -4.49 26.00 -7.43
C ASP A 375 -2.99 25.94 -7.17
N ASN A 376 -2.58 25.74 -5.91
CA ASN A 376 -1.18 25.55 -5.54
C ASN A 376 -0.60 24.27 -6.17
N CYS A 377 -1.36 23.18 -6.16
CA CYS A 377 -0.98 21.91 -6.79
C CYS A 377 -0.73 22.12 -8.30
N PHE A 378 -1.68 22.74 -8.99
CA PHE A 378 -1.61 22.97 -10.44
C PHE A 378 -0.64 24.10 -10.85
N THR A 379 -0.24 24.96 -9.91
CA THR A 379 0.81 25.95 -10.14
C THR A 379 2.19 25.30 -10.10
N TYR A 380 2.39 24.34 -9.20
CA TYR A 380 3.68 23.72 -8.99
C TYR A 380 3.93 22.53 -9.92
N TRP A 381 2.94 21.64 -10.05
CA TRP A 381 3.01 20.43 -10.86
C TRP A 381 2.47 20.66 -12.26
N SER A 382 2.90 19.84 -13.22
CA SER A 382 2.44 19.86 -14.61
C SER A 382 1.44 18.74 -14.90
N LYS A 383 0.63 18.94 -15.94
CA LYS A 383 -0.33 17.93 -16.39
C LYS A 383 0.41 16.66 -16.84
N GLY A 384 0.20 15.56 -16.12
CA GLY A 384 0.91 14.30 -16.30
C GLY A 384 1.66 13.85 -15.04
N ASP A 385 1.95 14.78 -14.13
CA ASP A 385 2.53 14.42 -12.84
C ASP A 385 1.51 13.66 -11.98
N PRO A 386 1.93 12.65 -11.20
CA PRO A 386 1.03 11.94 -10.30
C PRO A 386 0.29 12.88 -9.34
N MET A 387 1.00 13.89 -8.82
CA MET A 387 0.41 14.87 -7.90
C MET A 387 -0.66 15.75 -8.57
N TRP A 388 -0.49 16.07 -9.86
CA TRP A 388 -1.52 16.76 -10.64
C TRP A 388 -2.80 15.90 -10.72
N ALA A 389 -2.66 14.62 -11.05
CA ALA A 389 -3.79 13.70 -11.13
C ALA A 389 -4.50 13.52 -9.77
N ALA A 390 -3.74 13.47 -8.68
CA ALA A 390 -4.29 13.47 -7.32
C ALA A 390 -5.08 14.75 -7.01
N GLY A 391 -4.55 15.92 -7.41
CA GLY A 391 -5.22 17.21 -7.30
C GLY A 391 -6.54 17.27 -8.06
N GLU A 392 -6.57 16.82 -9.32
CA GLU A 392 -7.79 16.75 -10.13
C GLU A 392 -8.84 15.83 -9.51
N LYS A 393 -8.41 14.66 -9.00
CA LYS A 393 -9.32 13.70 -8.36
C LYS A 393 -9.93 14.30 -7.09
N LEU A 394 -9.12 14.94 -6.25
CA LEU A 394 -9.59 15.57 -5.01
C LEU A 394 -10.52 16.74 -5.29
N GLN A 395 -10.15 17.63 -6.20
CA GLN A 395 -10.98 18.78 -6.60
C GLN A 395 -12.36 18.31 -7.08
N ARG A 396 -12.41 17.35 -8.01
CA ARG A 396 -13.67 16.80 -8.54
C ARG A 396 -14.55 16.23 -7.43
N THR A 397 -13.99 15.42 -6.53
CA THR A 397 -14.75 14.84 -5.42
C THR A 397 -15.24 15.92 -4.45
N PHE A 398 -14.41 16.91 -4.14
CA PHE A 398 -14.79 18.03 -3.28
C PHE A 398 -15.99 18.80 -3.87
N GLU A 399 -15.91 19.23 -5.14
CA GLU A 399 -16.97 19.99 -5.80
C GLU A 399 -18.28 19.19 -5.90
N GLU A 400 -18.20 17.89 -6.21
CA GLU A 400 -19.35 17.00 -6.22
C GLU A 400 -20.05 16.97 -4.84
N LYS A 401 -19.28 16.76 -3.76
CA LYS A 401 -19.87 16.72 -2.41
C LYS A 401 -20.34 18.09 -1.95
N TYR A 402 -19.62 19.15 -2.28
CA TYR A 402 -19.99 20.52 -1.94
C TYR A 402 -21.31 20.93 -2.61
N SER A 403 -21.56 20.50 -3.85
CA SER A 403 -22.84 20.74 -4.55
C SER A 403 -24.07 20.17 -3.82
N HIS A 404 -23.88 19.17 -2.95
CA HIS A 404 -24.95 18.57 -2.15
C HIS A 404 -25.28 19.34 -0.87
N MET A 405 -24.62 20.47 -0.58
CA MET A 405 -24.83 21.29 0.62
C MET A 405 -26.31 21.59 0.87
N ASN A 406 -27.01 22.17 -0.11
CA ASN A 406 -28.42 22.54 0.04
C ASN A 406 -29.32 21.34 0.39
N ARG A 407 -29.02 20.16 -0.16
CA ARG A 407 -29.74 18.92 0.12
C ARG A 407 -29.44 18.40 1.52
N TRP A 408 -28.19 18.50 1.96
CA TRP A 408 -27.76 18.08 3.30
C TRP A 408 -28.40 18.96 4.38
N ILE A 409 -28.36 20.29 4.23
CA ILE A 409 -28.94 21.23 5.19
C ILE A 409 -30.45 21.01 5.31
N ALA A 410 -31.15 20.81 4.19
CA ALA A 410 -32.59 20.52 4.20
C ALA A 410 -32.96 19.21 4.87
N LYS A 411 -32.05 18.21 4.88
CA LYS A 411 -32.26 16.92 5.55
C LYS A 411 -32.06 17.03 7.06
N MET A 412 -31.02 17.74 7.50
CA MET A 412 -30.70 17.92 8.92
C MET A 412 -31.69 18.85 9.63
N GLY A 413 -32.22 19.86 8.93
CA GLY A 413 -33.26 20.75 9.49
C GLY A 413 -34.67 20.17 9.50
N GLY A 414 -34.86 18.88 9.17
CA GLY A 414 -36.16 18.21 9.10
C GLY A 414 -36.50 17.29 10.28
N GLU A 415 -35.59 17.10 11.24
CA GLU A 415 -35.80 16.18 12.39
C GLU A 415 -36.27 16.87 13.68
N GLU A 416 -36.38 18.21 13.72
CA GLU A 416 -36.86 18.95 14.91
C GLU A 416 -38.37 19.29 14.90
N GLY A 417 -39.19 18.58 14.12
CA GLY A 417 -40.62 18.87 14.12
C GLY A 417 -41.49 17.79 13.49
N GLU A 418 -41.79 16.75 14.26
CA GLU A 418 -43.07 16.04 14.21
C GLU A 418 -43.40 15.38 15.55
#